data_AF-A0A432SAJ3-F1
#
_entry.id   AF-A0A432SAJ3-F1
#
_cell.length_a   1.000
_cell.length_b   1.000
_cell.length_c   1.000
_cell.angle_alpha   90.00
_cell.angle_beta   90.00
_cell.angle_gamma   90.00
#
_symmetry.space_group_name_H-M   'P 1'
#
loop_
_entity.id
_entity.type
_entity.pdbx_description
1 polymer ?
#
loop_
_entity_poly.entity_id
_entity_poly.type
_entity_poly.pdbx_seq_one_letter_code
_entity_poly.pdbx_strand_id
1 'polypeptide(L)'
;SIAQEAVKRLREKGYKIVALYPKILYPVPVKALEKLASMVDKILVPEASYLGHFARFMKMFTDIPQSKIVQYNIYRGEPFIPAEIEGKALELLGEKVEA
;
A
#
# COMPACT_ATOMS: atom_id res chain seq x y z
N SER A 1 -7.47 -5.05 10.70
CA SER A 1 -6.46 -5.75 9.89
C SER A 1 -5.08 -5.13 10.16
N ILE A 2 -4.00 -5.83 9.84
CA ILE A 2 -2.62 -5.34 10.02
C ILE A 2 -2.41 -3.98 9.36
N ALA A 3 -2.89 -3.81 8.12
CA ALA A 3 -2.81 -2.53 7.40
C ALA A 3 -3.63 -1.41 8.07
N GLN A 4 -4.81 -1.71 8.63
CA GLN A 4 -5.60 -0.70 9.36
C GLN A 4 -4.88 -0.20 10.61
N GLU A 5 -4.20 -1.10 11.33
CA GLU A 5 -3.42 -0.72 12.51
C GLU A 5 -2.21 0.14 12.12
N ALA A 6 -1.46 -0.23 11.08
CA ALA A 6 -0.35 0.58 10.58
C ALA A 6 -0.81 1.99 10.17
N VAL A 7 -1.94 2.09 9.46
CA VAL A 7 -2.54 3.37 9.07
C VAL A 7 -2.97 4.19 10.29
N LYS A 8 -3.51 3.55 11.33
CA LYS A 8 -3.85 4.23 12.60
C LYS A 8 -2.60 4.82 13.25
N ARG A 9 -1.52 4.03 13.40
CA ARG A 9 -0.25 4.46 14.00
C ARG A 9 0.38 5.63 13.23
N LEU A 10 0.42 5.56 11.90
CA LEU A 10 0.92 6.65 11.06
C LEU A 10 0.10 7.93 11.22
N ARG A 11 -1.24 7.82 11.29
CA ARG A 11 -2.11 8.99 11.53
C ARG A 11 -1.92 9.58 12.92
N GLU A 12 -1.75 8.75 13.94
CA GLU A 12 -1.44 9.18 15.31
C GLU A 12 -0.10 9.93 15.39
N LYS A 13 0.86 9.58 14.53
CA LYS A 13 2.12 10.31 14.35
C LYS A 13 2.00 11.59 13.50
N GLY A 14 0.80 11.95 13.05
CA GLY A 14 0.54 13.17 12.28
C GLY A 14 0.67 13.04 10.76
N TYR A 15 0.96 11.85 10.23
CA TYR A 15 1.07 11.65 8.79
C TYR A 15 -0.30 11.62 8.10
N LYS A 16 -0.39 12.31 6.95
CA LYS A 16 -1.60 12.34 6.11
C LYS A 16 -1.66 11.10 5.22
N ILE A 17 -2.28 10.04 5.74
CA ILE A 17 -2.41 8.76 5.04
C ILE A 17 -3.85 8.52 4.57
N VAL A 18 -4.00 8.23 3.28
CA VAL A 18 -5.22 7.67 2.67
C VAL A 18 -5.03 6.16 2.51
N ALA A 19 -6.06 5.38 2.83
CA ALA A 19 -6.02 3.93 2.71
C ALA A 19 -7.30 3.40 2.07
N LEU A 20 -7.16 2.41 1.18
CA LEU A 20 -8.24 1.64 0.58
C LEU A 20 -8.05 0.17 0.97
N TYR A 21 -9.15 -0.49 1.32
CA TYR A 21 -9.18 -1.91 1.66
C TYR A 21 -10.10 -2.63 0.65
N PRO A 22 -9.58 -3.03 -0.52
CA PRO A 22 -10.37 -3.71 -1.54
C PRO A 22 -10.96 -5.01 -0.97
N LYS A 23 -12.28 -5.15 -1.05
CA LYS A 23 -12.98 -6.40 -0.70
C LYS A 23 -13.20 -7.31 -1.92
N ILE A 24 -13.02 -6.76 -3.12
CA ILE A 24 -13.17 -7.44 -4.41
C ILE A 24 -11.85 -7.24 -5.16
N LEU A 25 -11.25 -8.35 -5.62
CA LEU A 25 -10.03 -8.33 -6.43
C LEU A 25 -10.35 -8.26 -7.93
N TYR A 26 -11.42 -8.94 -8.36
CA TYR A 26 -11.88 -8.95 -9.74
C TYR A 26 -13.42 -8.93 -9.80
N PRO A 27 -14.04 -8.06 -10.63
CA PRO A 27 -13.40 -7.01 -11.45
C PRO A 27 -12.67 -5.97 -10.59
N VAL A 28 -11.55 -5.46 -11.09
CA VAL A 28 -10.73 -4.47 -10.37
C VAL A 28 -11.56 -3.19 -10.17
N PRO A 29 -11.59 -2.59 -8.96
CA PRO A 29 -12.37 -1.38 -8.70
C PRO A 29 -11.66 -0.12 -9.24
N VAL A 30 -11.51 -0.04 -10.58
CA VAL A 30 -10.69 0.96 -11.31
C VAL A 30 -10.99 2.39 -10.83
N LYS A 31 -12.26 2.81 -10.86
CA LYS A 31 -12.68 4.16 -10.46
C LYS A 31 -12.27 4.53 -9.03
N ALA A 32 -12.32 3.57 -8.10
CA ALA A 32 -11.95 3.82 -6.70
C ALA A 32 -10.44 3.94 -6.54
N LEU A 33 -9.67 3.11 -7.25
CA LEU A 33 -8.20 3.13 -7.24
C LEU A 33 -7.66 4.41 -7.87
N GLU A 34 -8.21 4.83 -9.01
CA GLU A 34 -7.78 6.06 -9.70
C GLU A 34 -8.15 7.31 -8.91
N LYS A 35 -9.33 7.33 -8.27
CA LYS A 35 -9.70 8.40 -7.33
C LYS A 35 -8.74 8.44 -6.13
N LEU A 36 -8.27 7.30 -5.62
CA LEU A 36 -7.26 7.27 -4.57
C LEU A 36 -5.92 7.82 -5.08
N ALA A 37 -5.51 7.39 -6.27
CA ALA A 37 -4.24 7.77 -6.89
C ALA A 37 -4.12 9.26 -7.21
N SER A 38 -5.24 9.95 -7.42
CA SER A 38 -5.26 11.40 -7.63
C SER A 38 -5.01 12.19 -6.34
N MET A 39 -5.20 11.58 -5.16
CA MET A 39 -5.01 12.22 -3.85
C MET A 39 -3.62 12.01 -3.24
N VAL A 40 -2.79 11.14 -3.84
CA VAL A 40 -1.51 10.71 -3.24
C VAL A 40 -0.38 10.68 -4.27
N ASP A 41 0.86 10.86 -3.80
CA ASP A 41 2.06 10.79 -4.64
C ASP A 41 2.51 9.35 -4.90
N LYS A 42 2.33 8.48 -3.91
CA LYS A 42 2.71 7.05 -3.93
C LYS A 42 1.61 6.20 -3.32
N ILE A 43 1.48 4.97 -3.84
CA ILE A 43 0.57 3.95 -3.35
C ILE A 43 1.39 2.74 -2.94
N LEU A 44 1.47 2.48 -1.63
CA LEU A 44 2.08 1.27 -1.09
C LEU A 44 1.06 0.11 -1.14
N VAL A 45 1.43 -0.99 -1.77
CA VAL A 45 0.61 -2.20 -1.89
C VAL A 45 1.32 -3.34 -1.14
N PRO A 46 0.99 -3.54 0.16
CA PRO A 46 1.55 -4.63 0.95
C PRO A 46 0.82 -5.95 0.68
N GLU A 47 1.53 -6.96 0.18
CA GLU A 47 0.99 -8.30 -0.09
C GLU A 47 1.87 -9.41 0.51
N ALA A 48 1.27 -10.33 1.26
CA ALA A 48 1.94 -11.54 1.74
C ALA A 48 1.90 -12.63 0.65
N SER A 49 2.49 -12.32 -0.51
CA SER A 49 2.59 -13.23 -1.65
C SER A 49 3.88 -12.98 -2.40
N TYR A 50 4.39 -14.01 -3.09
CA TYR A 50 5.62 -13.89 -3.87
C TYR A 50 5.48 -12.85 -5.00
N LEU A 51 4.41 -12.97 -5.80
CA LEU A 51 4.27 -12.22 -7.05
C LEU A 51 3.64 -10.83 -6.88
N GLY A 52 2.88 -10.56 -5.82
CA GLY A 52 2.16 -9.28 -5.64
C GLY A 52 1.10 -9.06 -6.73
N HIS A 53 0.11 -9.96 -6.78
CA HIS A 53 -0.87 -9.98 -7.86
C HIS A 53 -1.73 -8.71 -7.90
N PHE A 54 -2.08 -8.14 -6.74
CA PHE A 54 -2.95 -6.97 -6.73
C PHE A 54 -2.23 -5.74 -7.28
N ALA A 55 -0.97 -5.51 -6.90
CA ALA A 55 -0.15 -4.46 -7.49
C ALA A 55 -0.02 -4.64 -9.03
N ARG A 56 0.08 -5.89 -9.51
CA ARG A 56 0.11 -6.18 -10.95
C ARG A 56 -1.22 -5.89 -11.63
N PHE A 57 -2.34 -6.25 -11.02
CA PHE A 57 -3.67 -5.91 -11.52
C PHE A 57 -3.89 -4.40 -11.59
N MET A 58 -3.44 -3.64 -10.59
CA MET A 58 -3.47 -2.18 -10.65
C MET A 58 -2.71 -1.66 -11.88
N LYS A 59 -1.49 -2.16 -12.12
CA LYS A 59 -0.67 -1.76 -13.29
C LYS A 59 -1.28 -2.15 -14.64
N MET A 60 -2.10 -3.21 -14.68
CA MET A 60 -2.70 -3.74 -15.91
C MET A 60 -4.06 -3.12 -16.24
N PHE A 61 -4.87 -2.81 -15.23
CA PHE A 61 -6.29 -2.47 -15.40
C PHE A 61 -6.64 -1.02 -15.05
N THR A 62 -5.66 -0.20 -14.66
CA THR A 62 -5.89 1.22 -14.29
C THR A 62 -4.92 2.13 -15.03
N ASP A 63 -5.28 3.40 -15.18
CA ASP A 63 -4.42 4.43 -15.78
C ASP A 63 -3.46 5.07 -14.78
N ILE A 64 -3.29 4.46 -13.59
CA ILE A 64 -2.37 4.95 -12.57
C ILE A 64 -0.93 4.82 -13.09
N PRO A 65 -0.12 5.89 -13.06
CA PRO A 65 1.28 5.79 -13.46
C PRO A 65 2.00 4.72 -12.66
N GLN A 66 2.66 3.78 -13.33
CA GLN A 66 3.30 2.63 -12.67
C GLN A 66 4.34 3.06 -11.62
N SER A 67 4.99 4.21 -11.82
CA SER A 67 5.93 4.83 -10.89
C SER A 67 5.29 5.27 -9.56
N LYS A 68 3.95 5.41 -9.50
CA LYS A 68 3.20 5.65 -8.25
C LYS A 68 2.93 4.36 -7.47
N ILE A 69 2.90 3.20 -8.12
CA ILE A 69 2.54 1.92 -7.50
C ILE A 69 3.78 1.25 -6.93
N VAL A 70 3.91 1.27 -5.60
CA VAL A 70 5.00 0.63 -4.86
C VAL A 70 4.53 -0.72 -4.36
N GLN A 71 5.04 -1.79 -4.98
CA GLN A 71 4.78 -3.16 -4.57
C GLN A 71 5.68 -3.51 -3.38
N TYR A 72 5.08 -4.00 -2.29
CA TYR A 72 5.81 -4.44 -1.10
C TYR A 72 5.37 -5.84 -0.70
N ASN A 73 6.21 -6.82 -1.02
CA ASN A 73 5.89 -8.22 -0.87
C ASN A 73 6.71 -8.85 0.26
N ILE A 74 6.07 -9.73 1.03
CA ILE A 74 6.77 -10.69 1.88
C ILE A 74 6.40 -12.11 1.46
N TYR A 75 7.35 -13.02 1.60
CA TYR A 75 7.16 -14.44 1.29
C TYR A 75 7.91 -15.32 2.29
N ARG A 76 7.51 -15.24 3.56
CA ARG A 76 8.18 -15.93 4.68
C ARG A 76 7.25 -16.81 5.53
N GLY A 77 6.05 -17.11 5.07
CA GLY A 77 5.07 -17.92 5.80
C GLY A 77 4.33 -17.18 6.93
N GLU A 78 4.84 -16.03 7.36
CA GLU A 78 4.18 -15.15 8.32
C GLU A 78 3.54 -13.93 7.65
N PRO A 79 2.44 -13.39 8.22
CA PRO A 79 1.86 -12.15 7.75
C PRO A 79 2.78 -10.95 8.09
N PHE A 80 2.44 -9.79 7.53
CA PHE A 80 3.04 -8.54 7.96
C PHE A 80 2.75 -8.29 9.44
N ILE A 81 3.67 -7.59 10.10
CA ILE A 81 3.35 -6.85 11.32
C ILE A 81 3.10 -5.37 10.97
N PRO A 82 2.29 -4.63 11.75
CA PRO A 82 2.00 -3.23 11.46
C PRO A 82 3.26 -2.35 11.29
N ALA A 83 4.29 -2.64 12.08
CA ALA A 83 5.56 -1.91 12.07
C ALA A 83 6.31 -2.01 10.73
N GLU A 84 6.15 -3.10 9.98
CA GLU A 84 6.79 -3.24 8.66
C GLU A 84 6.14 -2.35 7.61
N ILE A 85 4.81 -2.30 7.59
CA ILE A 85 4.06 -1.42 6.69
C ILE A 85 4.33 0.03 7.05
N GLU A 86 4.38 0.34 8.34
CA GLU A 86 4.72 1.67 8.86
C GLU A 86 6.14 2.08 8.43
N GLY A 87 7.15 1.24 8.69
CA GLY A 87 8.53 1.51 8.29
C GLY A 87 8.68 1.74 6.80
N LYS A 88 8.02 0.93 5.97
CA LYS A 88 8.06 1.12 4.51
C LYS A 88 7.35 2.41 4.07
N ALA A 89 6.26 2.79 4.72
CA ALA A 89 5.58 4.05 4.44
C ALA A 89 6.46 5.26 4.81
N LEU A 90 7.16 5.21 5.94
CA LEU A 90 8.09 6.26 6.37
C LEU A 90 9.30 6.38 5.42
N GLU A 91 9.86 5.26 4.96
CA GLU A 91 10.90 5.24 3.93
C GLU A 91 10.44 5.97 2.66
N LEU A 92 9.20 5.74 2.21
CA LEU A 92 8.63 6.41 1.04
C LEU A 92 8.39 7.91 1.24
N LEU A 93 8.23 8.36 2.48
CA LEU A 93 8.10 9.76 2.85
C LEU A 93 9.47 10.45 3.02
N GLY A 94 10.58 9.71 2.92
CA GLY A 94 11.93 10.24 3.07
C GLY A 94 12.43 10.33 4.52
N GLU A 95 11.72 9.71 5.46
CA GLU A 95 12.14 9.64 6.86
C GLU A 95 13.27 8.61 7.05
N LYS A 96 14.21 8.91 7.94
CA LYS A 96 15.24 7.94 8.35
C LYS A 96 14.58 6.91 9.26
N VAL A 97 14.44 5.68 8.79
CA VAL A 97 14.01 4.57 9.64
C VAL A 97 15.18 4.21 10.56
N GLU A 98 15.10 4.56 11.85
CA GLU A 98 16.04 4.10 12.86
C GLU A 98 15.91 2.58 13.00
N ALA A 99 17.04 1.88 12.90
CA ALA A 99 17.15 0.42 12.90
C ALA A 99 17.02 -0.17 14.30
#